data_AF-A0A1X0Y890-F1
#
_entry.id   AF-A0A1X0Y890-F1
#
_cell.length_a   1.000
_cell.length_b   1.000
_cell.length_c   1.000
_cell.angle_alpha   90.00
_cell.angle_beta   90.00
_cell.angle_gamma   90.00
#
_symmetry.space_group_name_H-M   'P 1'
#
loop_
_entity.id
_entity.type
_entity.pdbx_description
1 polymer ?
#
loop_
_entity_poly.entity_id
_entity_poly.type
_entity_poly.pdbx_seq_one_letter_code
_entity_poly.pdbx_strand_id
1 'polypeptide(L)'
;MRLEPGMLIQTNYSGPYRIKAVLRDCTCPSYLDEINGHPVARRPHIHLVCTDPEGPGTYYLNGWDEQTLQSLQISCCGGKGEPAYDRIIVLPQDRPVQGTLF
;
A
#
# COMPACT_ATOMS: atom_id res chain seq x y z
N MET A 1 4.61 -0.25 12.02
CA MET A 1 3.65 0.84 12.36
C MET A 1 2.29 0.40 11.85
N ARG A 2 1.19 0.56 12.60
CA ARG A 2 -0.10 0.03 12.15
C ARG A 2 -0.81 1.04 11.24
N LEU A 3 -1.04 0.67 9.98
CA LEU A 3 -1.80 1.48 9.02
C LEU A 3 -3.29 1.30 9.26
N GLU A 4 -4.08 2.37 9.16
CA GLU A 4 -5.54 2.30 9.35
C GLU A 4 -6.29 3.05 8.24
N PRO A 5 -7.57 2.69 7.98
CA PRO A 5 -8.43 3.46 7.09
C PRO A 5 -8.46 4.96 7.43
N GLY A 6 -8.50 5.80 6.39
CA GLY A 6 -8.50 7.27 6.48
C GLY A 6 -7.11 7.90 6.45
N MET A 7 -6.05 7.15 6.77
CA MET A 7 -4.67 7.66 6.69
C MET A 7 -4.27 8.02 5.26
N LEU A 8 -3.45 9.07 5.14
CA LEU A 8 -2.81 9.45 3.89
C LEU A 8 -1.43 8.82 3.80
N ILE A 9 -1.15 8.23 2.65
CA ILE A 9 0.12 7.60 2.35
C ILE A 9 0.58 7.98 0.95
N GLN A 10 1.87 7.82 0.69
CA GLN A 10 2.42 7.77 -0.66
C GLN A 10 3.44 6.64 -0.72
N THR A 11 3.71 6.14 -1.92
CA THR A 11 4.88 5.28 -2.13
C THR A 11 6.06 6.16 -2.57
N ASN A 12 7.26 5.59 -2.60
CA ASN A 12 8.42 6.25 -3.18
C ASN A 12 8.37 6.36 -4.73
N TYR A 13 7.28 5.93 -5.38
CA TYR A 13 7.11 5.98 -6.83
C TYR A 13 5.75 6.50 -7.30
N SER A 14 4.76 6.68 -6.43
CA SER A 14 3.41 7.14 -6.78
C SER A 14 2.61 7.63 -5.56
N GLY A 15 1.47 8.27 -5.82
CA GLY A 15 0.57 8.83 -4.79
C GLY A 15 0.42 10.35 -4.89
N PRO A 16 -0.20 11.01 -3.90
CA PRO A 16 -0.70 10.47 -2.63
C PRO A 16 -1.99 9.64 -2.74
N TYR A 17 -2.26 8.83 -1.73
CA TYR A 17 -3.43 7.95 -1.61
C TYR A 17 -4.07 8.01 -0.22
N ARG A 18 -5.38 7.80 -0.14
CA ARG A 18 -6.11 7.62 1.12
C ARG A 18 -6.44 6.14 1.32
N ILE A 19 -6.12 5.58 2.49
CA ILE A 19 -6.42 4.18 2.81
C ILE A 19 -7.92 4.02 3.00
N LYS A 20 -8.55 3.13 2.22
CA LYS A 20 -9.96 2.74 2.38
C LYS A 20 -10.09 1.49 3.22
N ALA A 21 -9.24 0.48 2.98
CA ALA A 21 -9.24 -0.77 3.73
C ALA A 21 -7.83 -1.36 3.82
N VAL A 22 -7.59 -2.10 4.89
CA VAL A 22 -6.35 -2.84 5.14
C VAL A 22 -6.71 -4.31 5.35
N LEU A 23 -6.26 -5.17 4.44
CA LEU A 23 -6.36 -6.62 4.59
C LEU A 23 -5.07 -7.10 5.22
N ARG A 24 -5.17 -7.70 6.41
CA ARG A 24 -4.02 -8.15 7.21
C ARG A 24 -3.87 -9.65 7.17
N ASP A 25 -2.68 -10.10 7.56
CA ASP A 25 -2.32 -11.52 7.66
C ASP A 25 -2.50 -12.29 6.33
N CYS A 26 -2.35 -11.62 5.17
CA CYS A 26 -2.33 -12.35 3.90
C CYS A 26 -1.05 -13.18 3.79
N THR A 27 -1.21 -14.40 3.32
CA THR A 27 -0.13 -15.33 2.99
C THR A 27 -0.16 -15.71 1.51
N CYS A 28 -0.93 -14.96 0.73
CA CYS A 28 -1.11 -15.15 -0.70
C CYS A 28 0.23 -15.20 -1.46
N PRO A 29 0.31 -16.03 -2.53
CA PRO A 29 1.50 -16.09 -3.38
C PRO A 29 1.73 -14.76 -4.11
N SER A 30 2.93 -14.58 -4.66
CA SER A 30 3.10 -13.46 -5.59
C SER A 30 2.32 -13.73 -6.87
N TYR A 31 1.79 -12.66 -7.50
CA TYR A 31 1.08 -12.80 -8.77
C TYR A 31 1.91 -13.53 -9.83
N LEU A 32 3.23 -13.30 -9.86
CA LEU A 32 4.14 -13.98 -10.78
C LEU A 32 4.25 -15.48 -10.49
N ASP A 33 4.32 -15.89 -9.22
CA ASP A 33 4.37 -17.30 -8.85
C ASP A 33 3.06 -18.02 -9.21
N GLU A 34 1.93 -17.32 -9.04
CA GLU A 34 0.60 -17.84 -9.38
C GLU A 34 0.44 -18.06 -10.89
N ILE A 35 0.79 -17.07 -11.74
CA ILE A 35 0.70 -17.24 -13.20
C ILE A 35 1.69 -18.27 -13.74
N ASN A 36 2.81 -18.48 -13.05
CA ASN A 36 3.81 -19.49 -13.41
C ASN A 36 3.43 -20.90 -12.92
N GLY A 37 2.27 -21.07 -12.27
CA GLY A 37 1.78 -22.38 -11.81
C GLY A 37 2.51 -22.93 -10.57
N HIS A 38 3.26 -22.09 -9.87
CA HIS A 38 4.01 -22.45 -8.67
C HIS A 38 3.62 -21.57 -7.48
N PRO A 39 2.33 -21.55 -7.06
CA PRO A 39 1.90 -20.67 -5.98
C PRO A 39 2.58 -21.08 -4.67
N VAL A 40 3.52 -20.25 -4.21
CA VAL A 40 4.19 -20.43 -2.92
C VAL A 40 3.62 -19.40 -1.95
N ALA A 41 3.03 -19.89 -0.85
CA ALA A 41 2.56 -19.01 0.22
C ALA A 41 3.71 -18.16 0.76
N ARG A 42 3.46 -16.86 0.92
CA ARG A 42 4.48 -15.91 1.39
C ARG A 42 4.34 -15.68 2.88
N ARG A 43 5.39 -15.09 3.47
CA ARG A 43 5.31 -14.58 4.85
C ARG A 43 4.11 -13.62 5.00
N PRO A 44 3.49 -13.56 6.21
CA PRO A 44 2.38 -12.66 6.47
C PRO A 44 2.65 -11.22 6.03
N HIS A 45 1.70 -10.61 5.34
CA HIS A 45 1.78 -9.25 4.82
C HIS A 45 0.40 -8.60 4.68
N ILE A 46 0.39 -7.33 4.31
CA ILE A 46 -0.83 -6.55 4.14
C ILE A 46 -1.08 -6.17 2.68
N HIS A 47 -2.36 -5.99 2.37
CA HIS A 47 -2.84 -5.33 1.16
C HIS A 47 -3.64 -4.10 1.53
N LEU A 48 -3.46 -3.04 0.76
CA LEU A 48 -4.19 -1.79 0.93
C LEU A 48 -5.11 -1.61 -0.27
N VAL A 49 -6.37 -1.32 0.05
CA VAL A 49 -7.29 -0.71 -0.91
C VAL A 49 -7.27 0.78 -0.63
N CYS A 50 -6.96 1.56 -1.65
CA CYS A 50 -6.75 2.98 -1.55
C CYS A 50 -7.63 3.74 -2.54
N THR A 51 -7.83 5.03 -2.28
CA THR A 51 -8.43 5.97 -3.21
C THR A 51 -7.53 7.17 -3.44
N ASP A 52 -7.86 8.00 -4.43
CA ASP A 52 -7.33 9.36 -4.47
C ASP A 52 -7.74 10.08 -3.17
N PRO A 53 -6.96 11.06 -2.67
CA PRO A 53 -7.32 11.79 -1.46
C PRO A 53 -8.71 12.41 -1.49
N GLU A 54 -9.11 12.92 -2.66
CA GLU A 54 -10.35 13.65 -2.93
C GLU A 54 -11.27 12.97 -3.96
N GLY A 55 -10.89 11.80 -4.47
CA GLY A 55 -11.49 11.21 -5.68
C GLY A 55 -11.99 9.78 -5.50
N PRO A 56 -12.84 9.30 -6.44
CA PRO A 56 -13.41 7.96 -6.38
C PRO A 56 -12.49 6.86 -6.92
N GLY A 57 -11.27 7.19 -7.36
CA GLY A 57 -10.31 6.21 -7.89
C GLY A 57 -10.09 5.08 -6.90
N THR A 58 -9.88 3.86 -7.39
CA THR A 58 -9.57 2.70 -6.54
C THR A 58 -8.24 2.12 -6.96
N TYR A 59 -7.30 2.07 -6.02
CA TYR A 59 -5.95 1.59 -6.21
C TYR A 59 -5.66 0.45 -5.24
N TYR A 60 -4.83 -0.51 -5.67
CA TYR A 60 -4.45 -1.66 -4.86
C TYR A 60 -2.94 -1.64 -4.65
N LEU A 61 -2.52 -1.49 -3.41
CA LEU A 61 -1.11 -1.59 -3.02
C LEU A 61 -0.93 -2.90 -2.27
N ASN A 62 -0.26 -3.86 -2.92
CA ASN A 62 -0.23 -5.24 -2.47
C ASN A 62 1.17 -5.67 -2.01
N GLY A 63 1.25 -6.58 -1.03
CA GLY A 63 2.50 -7.23 -0.68
C GLY A 63 3.43 -6.39 0.20
N TRP A 64 2.89 -5.75 1.26
CA TRP A 64 3.68 -4.90 2.15
C TRP A 64 3.89 -5.52 3.53
N ASP A 65 5.06 -5.33 4.10
CA ASP A 65 5.35 -5.67 5.49
C ASP A 65 4.80 -4.57 6.42
N GLU A 66 3.86 -4.90 7.30
CA GLU A 66 3.20 -3.90 8.18
C GLU A 66 4.16 -3.26 9.19
N GLN A 67 5.19 -3.99 9.61
CA GLN A 67 6.13 -3.48 10.62
C GLN A 67 7.05 -2.43 9.99
N THR A 68 7.60 -2.74 8.83
CA THR A 68 8.64 -1.96 8.14
C THR A 68 8.12 -1.03 7.06
N LEU A 69 6.86 -1.21 6.63
CA LEU A 69 6.24 -0.49 5.51
C LEU A 69 7.01 -0.64 4.18
N GLN A 70 7.78 -1.72 4.06
CA GLN A 70 8.55 -2.05 2.88
C GLN A 70 7.82 -3.10 2.03
N SER A 71 7.92 -2.99 0.72
CA SER A 71 7.41 -4.01 -0.20
C SER A 71 8.16 -5.32 0.00
N LEU A 72 7.44 -6.42 -0.17
CA LEU A 72 8.02 -7.76 -0.20
C LEU A 72 8.74 -8.07 -1.52
N GLN A 73 8.66 -7.18 -2.51
CA GLN A 73 9.28 -7.35 -3.82
C GLN A 73 10.14 -6.14 -4.17
N ILE A 74 11.24 -6.41 -4.87
CA ILE A 74 12.02 -5.36 -5.53
C ILE A 74 11.32 -4.98 -6.82
N SER A 75 11.31 -3.69 -7.12
CA SER A 75 10.75 -3.17 -8.38
C SER A 75 11.70 -2.14 -8.99
N CYS A 76 11.58 -1.96 -10.30
CA CYS A 76 12.23 -0.88 -11.04
C CYS A 76 11.28 0.33 -11.22
N CYS A 77 10.10 0.30 -10.58
CA CYS A 77 9.06 1.31 -10.74
C CYS A 77 9.52 2.68 -10.20
N GLY A 78 8.92 3.76 -10.71
CA GLY A 78 9.24 5.13 -10.28
C GLY A 78 10.53 5.72 -10.87
N GLY A 79 11.01 5.19 -12.00
CA GLY A 79 12.21 5.70 -12.68
C GLY A 79 13.52 5.35 -11.98
N LYS A 80 13.55 4.28 -11.19
CA LYS A 80 14.75 3.81 -10.52
C LYS A 80 15.77 3.26 -11.53
N GLY A 81 17.03 3.63 -11.37
CA GLY A 81 18.13 3.10 -12.19
C GLY A 81 18.46 1.63 -11.89
N GLU A 82 18.11 1.14 -10.70
CA GLU A 82 18.36 -0.24 -10.27
C GLU A 82 17.15 -0.80 -9.48
N PRO A 83 16.90 -2.13 -9.49
CA PRO A 83 15.85 -2.75 -8.70
C PRO A 83 16.04 -2.49 -7.20
N ALA A 84 15.03 -1.92 -6.55
CA ALA A 84 15.06 -1.68 -5.11
C ALA A 84 13.68 -1.86 -4.50
N TYR A 85 13.65 -2.12 -3.19
CA TYR A 85 12.39 -2.22 -2.46
C TYR A 85 11.62 -0.90 -2.47
N ASP A 86 10.32 -1.01 -2.67
CA ASP A 86 9.41 0.10 -2.48
C ASP A 86 9.11 0.33 -1.01
N ARG A 87 8.73 1.56 -0.67
CA ARG A 87 8.41 1.96 0.70
C ARG A 87 7.13 2.79 0.73
N ILE A 88 6.29 2.54 1.73
CA ILE A 88 5.17 3.41 2.08
C ILE A 88 5.68 4.50 3.02
N ILE A 89 5.33 5.73 2.70
CA ILE A 89 5.58 6.93 3.49
C ILE A 89 4.21 7.40 3.99
N VAL A 90 4.04 7.44 5.31
CA VAL A 90 2.82 7.97 5.92
C VAL A 90 2.91 9.48 5.96
N LEU A 91 1.91 10.14 5.39
CA LEU A 91 1.84 11.59 5.31
C LEU A 91 1.11 12.15 6.54
N PRO A 92 1.36 13.41 6.93
CA PRO A 92 0.53 14.09 7.91
C PRO A 92 -0.95 14.01 7.52
N GLN A 93 -1.83 13.77 8.49
CA GLN A 93 -3.26 13.80 8.20
C GLN A 93 -3.67 15.20 7.78
N ASP A 94 -4.43 15.31 6.69
CA ASP A 94 -5.20 16.52 6.42
C ASP A 94 -6.13 16.72 7.62
N ARG A 95 -6.11 17.93 8.20
CA ARG A 95 -6.97 18.30 9.33
C ARG A 95 -8.39 17.80 9.04
N PRO A 96 -9.12 17.24 10.03
CA PRO A 96 -10.53 17.01 9.83
C PRO A 96 -11.14 18.35 9.41
N VAL A 97 -11.85 18.39 8.28
CA VAL A 97 -12.84 19.44 8.07
C VAL A 97 -13.78 19.29 9.26
N GLN A 98 -13.60 20.13 10.27
CA GLN A 98 -14.48 20.18 11.42
C GLN A 98 -15.87 20.34 10.83
N GLY A 99 -16.70 19.32 11.00
CA GLY A 99 -18.14 19.45 10.77
C GLY A 99 -18.65 20.42 11.80
N THR A 100 -18.65 21.71 11.48
CA THR A 100 -19.52 22.69 12.12
C THR A 100 -20.93 22.32 11.70
N LEU A 101 -21.57 21.46 12.49
CA LEU A 101 -23.01 21.37 12.52
C LEU A 101 -23.49 22.61 13.26
N PHE A 102 -24.14 23.49 12.49
CA PHE A 102 -24.95 24.62 12.95
C PHE A 102 -26.21 24.13 13.67
#